data_AF-A0A948XCS8-F1
#
_entry.id   AF-A0A948XCS8-F1
#
_cell.length_a   1.000
_cell.length_b   1.000
_cell.length_c   1.000
_cell.angle_alpha   90.00
_cell.angle_beta   90.00
_cell.angle_gamma   90.00
#
_symmetry.space_group_name_H-M   'P 1'
#
loop_
_entity.id
_entity.type
_entity.pdbx_description
1 polymer ?
#
loop_
_entity_poly.entity_id
_entity_poly.type
_entity_poly.pdbx_seq_one_letter_code
_entity_poly.pdbx_strand_id
1 'polypeptide(L)'
;MEITEVRLFLRDNPTTKLRAYATITLDNAFVVRNIKVIEGNKGLFVAMPSRRIEEPCPKCGAKNSLRSKYCNQCGSELPQSESPPPTENIGGSFTGEKTPRRSEHRDIAHPINMETREYIQKKILEAYEAEKAQGPQDKGFAPEGLPQV
;
A
#
# COMPACT_ATOMS: atom_id res chain seq x y z
N MET A 1 -18.46 2.21 9.34
CA MET A 1 -17.60 2.33 8.16
C MET A 1 -18.13 1.40 7.10
N GLU A 2 -18.72 1.97 6.07
CA GLU A 2 -19.25 1.32 4.88
C GLU A 2 -18.50 1.82 3.65
N ILE A 3 -18.17 0.92 2.71
CA ILE A 3 -17.65 1.32 1.40
C ILE A 3 -18.86 1.66 0.52
N THR A 4 -19.06 2.95 0.28
CA THR A 4 -20.20 3.45 -0.49
C THR A 4 -19.94 3.45 -1.99
N GLU A 5 -18.68 3.49 -2.41
CA GLU A 5 -18.30 3.48 -3.82
C GLU A 5 -16.96 2.75 -4.01
N VAL A 6 -16.86 1.98 -5.11
CA VAL A 6 -15.61 1.37 -5.59
C VAL A 6 -15.44 1.72 -7.06
N ARG A 7 -14.32 2.35 -7.40
CA ARG A 7 -13.90 2.62 -8.79
C ARG A 7 -12.64 1.84 -9.10
N LEU A 8 -12.64 1.12 -10.22
CA LEU A 8 -11.51 0.33 -10.65
C LEU A 8 -10.92 0.85 -11.94
N PHE A 9 -9.60 0.75 -12.05
CA PHE A 9 -8.83 0.99 -13.26
C PHE A 9 -8.09 -0.30 -13.59
N LEU A 10 -8.69 -1.11 -14.47
CA LEU A 10 -8.12 -2.38 -14.89
C LEU A 10 -6.78 -2.19 -15.59
N ARG A 11 -5.88 -3.16 -15.44
CA ARG A 11 -4.57 -3.20 -16.08
C ARG A 11 -4.37 -4.55 -16.75
N ASP A 12 -4.37 -4.54 -18.08
CA ASP A 12 -4.25 -5.73 -18.92
C ASP A 12 -2.80 -6.05 -19.29
N ASN A 13 -1.89 -5.97 -18.31
CA ASN A 13 -0.49 -6.34 -18.52
C ASN A 13 -0.25 -7.77 -18.01
N PRO A 14 -0.09 -8.77 -18.90
CA PRO A 14 0.08 -10.16 -18.50
C PRO A 14 1.39 -10.41 -17.74
N THR A 15 2.42 -9.60 -17.99
CA THR A 15 3.75 -9.73 -17.36
C THR A 15 3.76 -9.29 -15.90
N THR A 16 2.87 -8.38 -15.50
CA THR A 16 2.88 -7.80 -14.15
C THR A 16 1.81 -8.45 -13.27
N LYS A 17 2.13 -8.66 -11.99
CA LYS A 17 1.16 -9.15 -11.00
C LYS A 17 0.04 -8.15 -10.69
N LEU A 18 0.20 -6.87 -11.07
CA LEU A 18 -0.81 -5.85 -10.87
C LEU A 18 -1.95 -6.02 -11.88
N ARG A 19 -3.17 -6.15 -11.39
CA ARG A 19 -4.37 -6.36 -12.20
C ARG A 19 -5.31 -5.16 -12.26
N ALA A 20 -5.38 -4.38 -11.19
CA ALA A 20 -6.12 -3.12 -11.20
C ALA A 20 -5.61 -2.16 -10.13
N TYR A 21 -5.89 -0.88 -10.33
CA TYR A 21 -5.94 0.09 -9.24
C TYR A 21 -7.38 0.29 -8.79
N ALA A 22 -7.60 0.38 -7.49
CA ALA A 22 -8.88 0.65 -6.87
C ALA A 22 -8.85 1.98 -6.13
N THR A 23 -9.95 2.71 -6.21
CA THR A 23 -10.25 3.86 -5.37
C THR A 23 -11.59 3.58 -4.68
N ILE A 24 -11.62 3.71 -3.36
CA ILE A 24 -12.84 3.48 -2.56
C ILE A 24 -13.27 4.77 -1.87
N THR A 25 -14.58 4.93 -1.74
CA THR A 25 -15.20 5.97 -0.90
C THR A 25 -15.79 5.30 0.34
N LEU A 26 -15.41 5.79 1.51
CA LEU A 26 -15.90 5.35 2.82
C LEU A 26 -16.94 6.34 3.31
N ASP A 27 -18.11 5.83 3.70
CA ASP A 27 -19.21 6.59 4.32
C ASP A 27 -19.61 7.87 3.54
N ASN A 28 -19.44 7.90 2.20
CA ASN A 28 -19.60 9.08 1.35
C ASN A 28 -18.78 10.33 1.77
N ALA A 29 -17.78 10.17 2.64
CA ALA A 29 -17.08 11.28 3.27
C ALA A 29 -15.56 11.24 3.09
N PHE A 30 -15.00 10.06 2.77
CA PHE A 30 -13.55 9.89 2.70
C PHE A 30 -13.12 8.98 1.55
N VAL A 31 -12.14 9.43 0.76
CA VAL A 31 -11.67 8.68 -0.42
C VAL A 31 -10.25 8.14 -0.19
N VAL A 32 -10.07 6.83 -0.40
CA VAL A 32 -8.76 6.18 -0.39
C VAL A 32 -8.39 5.77 -1.82
N ARG A 33 -7.32 6.37 -2.34
CA ARG A 33 -6.80 6.13 -3.70
C ARG A 33 -5.60 5.18 -3.70
N ASN A 34 -5.26 4.67 -4.88
CA ASN A 34 -4.07 3.85 -5.13
C ASN A 34 -4.04 2.52 -4.34
N ILE A 35 -5.20 1.96 -4.04
CA ILE A 35 -5.31 0.57 -3.62
C ILE A 35 -5.00 -0.30 -4.84
N LYS A 36 -4.33 -1.44 -4.67
CA LYS A 36 -3.89 -2.31 -5.77
C LYS A 36 -4.56 -3.67 -5.67
N VAL A 37 -5.13 -4.16 -6.76
CA VAL A 37 -5.52 -5.57 -6.91
C VAL A 37 -4.35 -6.32 -7.54
N ILE A 38 -3.81 -7.31 -6.83
CA ILE A 38 -2.59 -8.02 -7.21
C ILE A 38 -2.89 -9.52 -7.28
N GLU A 39 -2.35 -10.18 -8.30
CA GLU A 39 -2.34 -11.63 -8.42
C GLU A 39 -1.15 -12.22 -7.68
N GLY A 40 -1.43 -12.88 -6.56
CA GLY A 40 -0.47 -13.66 -5.79
C GLY A 40 -0.53 -15.14 -6.10
N ASN A 41 0.33 -15.92 -5.46
CA ASN A 41 0.39 -17.37 -5.66
C ASN A 41 -0.87 -18.11 -5.16
N LYS A 42 -1.61 -17.50 -4.21
CA LYS A 42 -2.84 -18.05 -3.62
C LYS A 42 -4.11 -17.40 -4.21
N GLY A 43 -3.99 -16.66 -5.31
CA GLY A 43 -5.07 -15.92 -5.93
C GLY A 43 -4.95 -14.40 -5.77
N LEU A 44 -6.03 -13.70 -6.11
CA LEU A 44 -6.11 -12.24 -6.08
C LEU A 44 -6.19 -11.74 -4.64
N PHE A 45 -5.49 -10.65 -4.35
CA PHE A 45 -5.55 -9.96 -3.07
C PHE A 45 -5.43 -8.46 -3.23
N VAL A 46 -5.82 -7.74 -2.19
CA VAL A 46 -5.76 -6.28 -2.16
C VAL A 46 -4.53 -5.83 -1.37
N ALA A 47 -3.71 -5.00 -2.00
CA ALA A 47 -2.60 -4.30 -1.34
C ALA A 47 -2.99 -2.83 -1.12
N MET A 48 -2.79 -2.37 0.10
CA MET A 48 -3.12 -1.01 0.50
C MET A 48 -2.20 0.03 -0.17
N PRO A 49 -2.61 1.31 -0.20
CA PRO A 49 -1.80 2.36 -0.79
C PRO A 49 -0.52 2.50 0.02
N SER A 50 0.63 2.45 -0.65
CA SER A 50 1.93 2.45 0.01
C SER A 50 2.86 3.50 -0.55
N ARG A 51 3.74 4.02 0.31
CA ARG A 51 4.77 5.00 -0.01
C ARG A 51 6.14 4.41 0.33
N ARG A 52 7.11 4.65 -0.55
CA ARG A 52 8.52 4.36 -0.27
C ARG A 52 9.02 5.28 0.84
N ILE A 53 9.70 4.72 1.83
CA ILE A 53 10.30 5.48 2.93
C ILE A 53 11.66 6.01 2.47
N GLU A 54 11.91 7.28 2.75
CA GLU A 54 13.18 7.94 2.48
C GLU A 54 13.73 8.58 3.76
N GLU A 55 15.05 8.50 3.96
CA GLU A 55 15.77 9.10 5.07
C GLU A 55 16.63 10.27 4.56
N PRO A 56 16.57 11.45 5.19
CA PRO A 56 17.39 12.59 4.81
C PRO A 56 18.85 12.36 5.23
N CYS A 57 19.78 12.76 4.36
CA CYS A 57 21.20 12.74 4.67
C CYS A 57 21.52 13.78 5.77
N PRO A 58 22.25 13.42 6.84
CA PRO A 58 22.62 14.37 7.89
C PRO A 58 23.60 15.46 7.41
N LYS A 59 24.33 15.21 6.32
CA LYS A 59 25.31 16.17 5.75
C LYS A 59 24.68 17.17 4.80
N CYS A 60 23.85 16.72 3.85
CA CYS A 60 23.33 17.56 2.77
C CYS A 60 21.80 17.64 2.68
N GLY A 61 21.06 16.90 3.51
CA GLY A 61 19.59 16.88 3.51
C GLY A 61 18.94 16.11 2.36
N ALA A 62 19.70 15.59 1.39
CA ALA A 62 19.16 14.81 0.27
C ALA A 62 18.39 13.58 0.78
N LYS A 63 17.26 13.24 0.14
CA LYS A 63 16.45 12.08 0.48
C LYS A 63 17.04 10.81 -0.12
N ASN A 64 17.30 9.81 0.71
CA ASN A 64 17.90 8.55 0.30
C ASN A 64 16.94 7.41 0.61
N SER A 65 17.02 6.34 -0.18
CA SER A 65 16.25 5.13 0.08
C SER A 65 16.61 4.54 1.45
N LEU A 66 15.63 3.95 2.12
CA LEU A 66 15.83 3.33 3.42
C LEU A 66 17.01 2.33 3.35
N ARG A 67 18.01 2.52 4.23
CA ARG A 67 19.26 1.71 4.32
C ARG A 67 20.30 1.91 3.21
N SER A 68 20.22 2.97 2.42
CA SER A 68 21.38 3.38 1.61
C SER A 68 22.60 3.54 2.54
N LYS A 69 23.75 2.92 2.18
CA LYS A 69 25.00 3.05 2.96
C LYS A 69 25.62 4.44 2.80
N TYR A 70 25.48 5.01 1.61
CA TYR A 70 26.01 6.33 1.26
C TYR A 70 24.90 7.20 0.70
N CYS A 71 25.05 8.50 0.87
CA CYS A 71 24.14 9.48 0.29
C CYS A 71 24.24 9.45 -1.24
N ASN A 72 23.09 9.31 -1.91
CA ASN A 72 22.96 9.30 -3.36
C ASN A 72 23.30 10.66 -4.01
N GLN A 73 23.47 11.72 -3.22
CA GLN A 73 23.81 13.06 -3.71
C GLN A 73 25.25 13.49 -3.37
N CYS A 74 25.67 13.36 -2.11
CA CYS A 74 26.97 13.89 -1.66
C CYS A 74 28.00 12.81 -1.29
N GLY A 75 27.64 11.53 -1.37
CA GLY A 75 28.51 10.39 -1.10
C GLY A 75 28.87 10.18 0.38
N SER A 76 28.39 11.02 1.30
CA SER A 76 28.66 10.81 2.73
C SER A 76 28.01 9.52 3.24
N GLU A 77 28.66 8.86 4.19
CA GLU A 77 28.07 7.72 4.88
C GLU A 77 26.78 8.13 5.60
N LEU A 78 25.75 7.30 5.46
CA LEU A 78 24.46 7.50 6.12
C LEU A 78 24.42 6.64 7.39
N PRO A 79 23.76 7.13 8.47
CA PRO A 79 23.62 6.34 9.69
C PRO A 79 22.84 5.07 9.38
N GLN A 80 23.45 3.92 9.61
CA GLN A 80 22.73 2.65 9.52
C GLN A 80 21.78 2.60 10.71
N SER A 81 20.48 2.79 10.48
CA SER A 81 19.50 2.54 11.52
C SER A 81 19.53 1.05 11.86
N GLU A 82 20.30 0.71 12.89
CA GLU A 82 20.11 -0.55 13.61
C GLU A 82 18.63 -0.59 13.98
N SER A 83 17.94 -1.63 13.55
CA SER A 83 16.52 -1.81 13.86
C SER A 83 16.31 -1.60 15.37
N PRO A 84 15.28 -0.83 15.80
CA PRO A 84 15.02 -0.70 17.23
C PRO A 84 14.87 -2.10 17.85
N PRO A 85 15.33 -2.30 19.08
CA PRO A 85 15.08 -3.56 19.79
C PRO A 85 13.56 -3.80 19.83
N PRO A 86 13.10 -5.06 19.68
CA PRO A 86 11.69 -5.37 19.77
C PRO A 86 11.20 -4.93 21.16
N THR A 87 10.28 -3.97 21.19
CA THR A 87 9.57 -3.63 22.41
C THR A 87 8.72 -4.82 22.84
N GLU A 88 9.23 -5.50 23.85
CA GLU A 88 8.54 -6.04 25.03
C GLU A 88 7.64 -7.29 24.87
N ASN A 89 8.23 -8.43 25.25
CA ASN A 89 7.65 -9.50 26.09
C ASN A 89 6.17 -9.87 25.91
N ILE A 90 5.85 -10.76 24.97
CA ILE A 90 4.96 -11.92 25.23
C ILE A 90 5.47 -13.14 24.42
N GLY A 91 6.03 -14.12 25.14
CA GLY A 91 6.24 -15.54 24.79
C GLY A 91 6.46 -15.95 23.33
N GLY A 92 7.70 -16.30 22.98
CA GLY A 92 8.03 -17.03 21.76
C GLY A 92 9.47 -17.55 21.78
N SER A 93 9.63 -18.85 21.57
CA SER A 93 10.81 -19.69 21.85
C SER A 93 12.14 -19.29 21.19
N PHE A 94 13.23 -19.66 21.88
CA PHE A 94 14.62 -19.72 21.41
C PHE A 94 14.77 -20.63 20.18
N THR A 95 14.50 -20.12 18.98
CA THR A 95 14.98 -20.73 17.72
C THR A 95 15.23 -19.66 16.67
N GLY A 96 16.46 -19.13 16.59
CA GLY A 96 17.05 -18.57 15.35
C GLY A 96 16.19 -17.69 14.42
N GLU A 97 15.22 -16.93 14.91
CA GLU A 97 14.34 -16.13 14.06
C GLU A 97 14.99 -14.79 13.75
N LYS A 98 15.34 -14.60 12.47
CA LYS A 98 15.80 -13.33 11.90
C LYS A 98 14.78 -12.25 12.28
N THR A 99 15.21 -11.23 13.02
CA THR A 99 14.44 -10.01 13.26
C THR A 99 13.80 -9.51 11.95
N PRO A 100 12.50 -9.18 11.92
CA PRO A 100 11.83 -8.80 10.69
C PRO A 100 12.45 -7.52 10.14
N ARG A 101 13.02 -7.59 8.93
CA ARG A 101 13.54 -6.41 8.23
C ARG A 101 12.38 -5.45 8.02
N ARG A 102 12.47 -4.23 8.56
CA ARG A 102 11.57 -3.12 8.23
C ARG A 102 11.43 -3.01 6.70
N SER A 103 10.21 -3.11 6.19
CA SER A 103 9.93 -2.95 4.75
C SER A 103 10.32 -1.54 4.30
N GLU A 104 10.86 -1.42 3.09
CA GLU A 104 11.18 -0.14 2.45
C GLU A 104 9.92 0.69 2.14
N HIS A 105 8.78 0.02 2.03
CA HIS A 105 7.48 0.65 1.81
C HIS A 105 6.64 0.56 3.07
N ARG A 106 5.91 1.64 3.36
CA ARG A 106 4.87 1.68 4.40
C ARG A 106 3.54 2.01 3.77
N ASP A 107 2.50 1.37 4.29
CA ASP A 107 1.14 1.67 3.90
C ASP A 107 0.73 3.03 4.47
N ILE A 108 0.15 3.87 3.62
CA ILE A 108 -0.39 5.19 3.96
C ILE A 108 -1.72 5.03 4.70
N ALA A 109 -2.53 4.07 4.25
CA ALA A 109 -3.79 3.70 4.88
C ALA A 109 -3.79 2.19 5.10
N HIS A 110 -4.21 1.73 6.27
CA HIS A 110 -4.37 0.30 6.54
C HIS A 110 -5.55 0.06 7.49
N PRO A 111 -6.31 -1.02 7.29
CA PRO A 111 -7.33 -1.42 8.25
C PRO A 111 -6.66 -1.85 9.55
N ILE A 112 -7.21 -1.42 10.68
CA ILE A 112 -6.71 -1.78 12.02
C ILE A 112 -7.15 -3.21 12.38
N ASN A 113 -8.38 -3.58 12.01
CA ASN A 113 -9.00 -4.83 12.39
C ASN A 113 -9.02 -5.84 11.23
N MET A 114 -8.96 -7.12 11.56
CA MET A 114 -9.04 -8.22 10.58
C MET A 114 -10.37 -8.23 9.83
N GLU A 115 -11.48 -8.03 10.53
CA GLU A 115 -12.82 -7.96 9.93
C GLU A 115 -12.92 -6.88 8.85
N THR A 116 -12.38 -5.69 9.14
CA THR A 116 -12.35 -4.57 8.19
C THR A 116 -11.47 -4.88 6.99
N ARG A 117 -10.34 -5.55 7.19
CA ARG A 117 -9.45 -5.99 6.11
C ARG A 117 -10.16 -6.93 5.16
N GLU A 118 -10.84 -7.93 5.69
CA GLU A 118 -11.61 -8.90 4.91
C GLU A 118 -12.77 -8.24 4.18
N TYR A 119 -13.48 -7.33 4.84
CA TYR A 119 -14.56 -6.55 4.24
C TYR A 119 -14.08 -5.72 3.05
N ILE A 120 -13.00 -4.94 3.20
CA ILE A 120 -12.42 -4.15 2.10
C ILE A 120 -11.98 -5.06 0.96
N GLN A 121 -11.27 -6.15 1.28
CA GLN A 121 -10.78 -7.09 0.28
C GLN A 121 -11.93 -7.70 -0.52
N LYS A 122 -12.97 -8.20 0.16
CA LYS A 122 -14.14 -8.80 -0.46
C LYS A 122 -14.84 -7.81 -1.39
N LYS A 123 -15.13 -6.60 -0.91
CA LYS A 123 -15.84 -5.57 -1.69
C LYS A 123 -15.10 -5.16 -2.96
N ILE A 124 -13.78 -5.00 -2.87
CA ILE A 124 -12.96 -4.61 -4.03
C ILE A 124 -12.84 -5.76 -5.03
N LEU A 125 -12.63 -7.00 -4.56
CA LEU A 125 -12.50 -8.16 -5.45
C LEU A 125 -13.82 -8.48 -6.17
N GLU A 126 -14.95 -8.38 -5.48
CA GLU A 126 -16.29 -8.53 -6.07
C GLU A 126 -16.53 -7.50 -7.19
N ALA A 127 -16.22 -6.23 -6.94
CA ALA A 127 -16.30 -5.19 -7.96
C ALA A 127 -15.35 -5.47 -9.15
N TYR A 128 -14.16 -6.00 -8.87
CA TYR A 128 -13.17 -6.32 -9.91
C TYR A 128 -13.61 -7.45 -10.81
N GLU A 129 -14.21 -8.51 -10.26
CA GLU A 129 -14.75 -9.61 -11.06
C GLU A 129 -15.92 -9.15 -11.93
N ALA A 130 -16.80 -8.31 -11.39
CA ALA A 130 -17.92 -7.74 -12.14
C ALA A 130 -17.43 -6.85 -13.30
N GLU A 131 -16.45 -5.99 -13.07
CA GLU A 131 -15.94 -5.07 -14.09
C GLU A 131 -15.07 -5.78 -15.13
N LYS A 132 -14.29 -6.78 -14.72
CA LYS A 132 -13.55 -7.65 -15.64
C LYS A 132 -14.48 -8.38 -16.62
N ALA A 133 -15.70 -8.73 -16.21
CA ALA A 133 -16.69 -9.34 -17.08
C ALA A 133 -17.34 -8.34 -18.07
N GLN A 134 -17.38 -7.06 -17.73
CA GLN A 134 -18.06 -6.01 -18.51
C GLN A 134 -17.12 -5.26 -19.48
N GLY A 135 -15.80 -5.43 -19.34
CA GLY A 135 -14.79 -4.76 -20.19
C GLY A 135 -14.43 -3.35 -19.68
N PRO A 136 -13.26 -2.81 -20.06
CA PRO A 136 -12.74 -1.58 -19.48
C PRO A 136 -13.62 -0.36 -19.84
N GLN A 137 -14.21 0.27 -18.83
CA GLN A 137 -14.87 1.58 -18.96
C GLN A 137 -14.01 2.66 -18.31
N ASP A 138 -13.55 3.62 -19.12
CA ASP A 138 -12.73 4.73 -18.64
C ASP A 138 -13.63 5.79 -18.01
N LYS A 139 -14.09 5.56 -16.77
CA LYS A 139 -14.87 6.54 -16.01
C LYS A 139 -13.90 7.51 -15.32
N GLY A 140 -13.61 8.61 -16.01
CA GLY A 140 -12.84 9.72 -15.47
C GLY A 140 -13.36 10.19 -14.11
N PHE A 141 -12.45 10.64 -13.24
CA PHE A 141 -12.76 11.18 -11.92
C PHE A 141 -13.49 12.53 -12.07
N ALA A 142 -14.82 12.51 -12.12
CA ALA A 142 -15.66 13.66 -11.78
C ALA A 142 -16.36 13.35 -10.45
N PRO A 143 -15.88 13.87 -9.30
CA PRO A 143 -16.68 13.87 -8.10
C PRO A 143 -17.80 14.88 -8.31
N GLU A 144 -19.03 14.43 -8.52
CA GLU A 144 -20.18 15.33 -8.44
C GLU A 144 -20.23 15.89 -7.00
N GLY A 145 -19.95 17.19 -6.84
CA GLY A 145 -20.22 17.93 -5.61
C GLY A 145 -19.07 18.13 -4.61
N LEU A 146 -17.80 17.87 -4.94
CA LEU A 146 -16.69 18.34 -4.09
C LEU A 146 -16.28 19.77 -4.49
N PRO A 147 -16.23 20.75 -3.56
CA PRO A 147 -15.63 22.04 -3.84
C PRO A 147 -14.17 21.84 -4.21
N GLN A 148 -13.76 22.39 -5.35
CA GLN A 148 -12.36 22.43 -5.75
C GLN A 148 -11.63 23.29 -4.71
N VAL A 149 -10.69 22.69 -3.97
CA VAL A 149 -9.76 23.38 -3.06
C VAL A 149 -8.56 23.87 -3.86
#